data_AF-A0A1H3HN10-F1
#
_entry.id   AF-A0A1H3HN10-F1
#
_cell.length_a   1.000
_cell.length_b   1.000
_cell.length_c   1.000
_cell.angle_alpha   90.00
_cell.angle_beta   90.00
_cell.angle_gamma   90.00
#
_symmetry.space_group_name_H-M   'P 1'
#
loop_
_entity.id
_entity.type
_entity.pdbx_description
1 polymer ?
#
loop_
_entity_poly.entity_id
_entity_poly.type
_entity_poly.pdbx_seq_one_letter_code
_entity_poly.pdbx_strand_id
1 'polypeptide(L)'
;MNLQVKQPNKFPDECTLNQAIDLFYQKNGFGPIVGDREPLTVGVYTGCLIVPMPNIGVRHKYLKYHDIHHILTGYTVGRIGEGEVSAWELGTGSMFSHPILGIMNLIALSTGFFLEPKRMLQAYKLGLKSSNNYDLKTRIWLDSHADEITIRELVQLKLAHKPKIFLHWLRWIEFAVYLSAAILIHAIVVIPALILRIVSYLLAGEPFIEIIKPAKRSDLY
;
A
#
# COMPACT_ATOMS: atom_id res chain seq x y z
N MET A 1 -14.30 18.66 -1.72
CA MET A 1 -14.20 17.39 -2.46
C MET A 1 -14.65 16.29 -1.51
N ASN A 2 -15.86 15.76 -1.69
CA ASN A 2 -16.39 14.67 -0.87
C ASN A 2 -15.50 13.45 -1.07
N LEU A 3 -14.60 13.17 -0.13
CA LEU A 3 -13.93 11.88 -0.03
C LEU A 3 -15.03 10.89 0.36
N GLN A 4 -15.76 10.33 -0.61
CA GLN A 4 -16.64 9.20 -0.35
C GLN A 4 -15.78 8.17 0.39
N VAL A 5 -16.12 7.92 1.65
CA VAL A 5 -15.40 6.95 2.48
C VAL A 5 -15.55 5.61 1.79
N LYS A 6 -14.50 5.16 1.09
CA LYS A 6 -14.50 3.85 0.46
C LYS A 6 -14.77 2.81 1.55
N GLN A 7 -15.69 1.90 1.29
CA GLN A 7 -16.02 0.83 2.23
C GLN A 7 -14.78 -0.03 2.52
N PRO A 8 -14.58 -0.50 3.76
CA PRO A 8 -13.48 -1.40 4.11
C PRO A 8 -13.41 -2.63 3.21
N ASN A 9 -12.20 -3.11 2.92
CA ASN A 9 -11.94 -4.31 2.11
C ASN A 9 -12.16 -5.60 2.92
N LYS A 10 -13.37 -5.76 3.45
CA LYS A 10 -13.82 -6.97 4.13
C LYS A 10 -14.69 -7.80 3.20
N PHE A 11 -14.46 -9.10 3.21
CA PHE A 11 -15.16 -10.09 2.38
C PHE A 11 -15.72 -11.18 3.30
N PRO A 12 -16.71 -11.98 2.85
CA PRO A 12 -17.27 -13.04 3.67
C PRO A 12 -16.20 -14.00 4.18
N ASP A 13 -16.30 -14.36 5.46
CA ASP A 13 -15.35 -15.22 6.15
C ASP A 13 -15.14 -16.58 5.46
N GLU A 14 -16.21 -17.12 4.88
CA GLU A 14 -16.24 -18.44 4.22
C GLU A 14 -15.74 -18.38 2.78
N CYS A 15 -15.48 -17.20 2.21
CA CYS A 15 -14.90 -17.09 0.88
C CYS A 15 -13.47 -17.64 0.89
N THR A 16 -13.12 -18.33 -0.19
CA THR A 16 -11.73 -18.74 -0.42
C THR A 16 -10.89 -17.50 -0.72
N LEU A 17 -9.56 -17.61 -0.57
CA LEU A 17 -8.64 -16.51 -0.87
C LEU A 17 -8.79 -16.02 -2.33
N ASN A 18 -8.90 -16.92 -3.30
CA ASN A 18 -9.09 -16.53 -4.70
C ASN A 18 -10.42 -15.81 -4.91
N GLN A 19 -11.51 -16.29 -4.33
CA GLN A 19 -12.81 -15.59 -4.38
C GLN A 19 -12.72 -14.19 -3.80
N ALA A 20 -12.02 -14.03 -2.67
CA ALA A 20 -11.83 -12.73 -2.05
C ALA A 20 -10.95 -11.79 -2.88
N ILE A 21 -9.92 -12.31 -3.56
CA ILE A 21 -9.10 -11.55 -4.52
C ILE A 21 -9.95 -11.06 -5.69
N ASP A 22 -10.79 -11.93 -6.26
CA ASP A 22 -11.68 -11.57 -7.38
C ASP A 22 -12.67 -10.47 -6.95
N LEU A 23 -13.31 -10.64 -5.80
CA LEU A 23 -14.19 -9.63 -5.22
C LEU A 23 -13.46 -8.33 -4.91
N PHE A 24 -12.20 -8.41 -4.46
CA PHE A 24 -11.36 -7.24 -4.19
C PHE A 24 -11.04 -6.47 -5.46
N TYR A 25 -10.66 -7.14 -6.54
CA TYR A 25 -10.38 -6.51 -7.83
C TYR A 25 -11.64 -5.91 -8.46
N GLN A 26 -12.75 -6.65 -8.45
CA GLN A 26 -14.05 -6.15 -8.91
C GLN A 26 -14.48 -4.90 -8.14
N LYS A 27 -14.39 -4.94 -6.81
CA LYS A 27 -14.78 -3.81 -5.94
C LYS A 27 -13.94 -2.56 -6.18
N ASN A 28 -12.63 -2.72 -6.43
CA ASN A 28 -11.71 -1.60 -6.59
C ASN A 28 -11.54 -1.15 -8.05
N GLY A 29 -12.23 -1.80 -9.00
CA GLY A 29 -12.15 -1.49 -10.42
C GLY A 29 -10.80 -1.84 -11.03
N PHE A 30 -10.13 -2.86 -10.50
CA PHE A 30 -8.91 -3.40 -11.09
C PHE A 30 -9.35 -4.39 -12.18
N GLY A 31 -9.14 -4.02 -13.43
CA GLY A 31 -9.37 -4.93 -14.56
C GLY A 31 -8.36 -6.10 -14.55
N PRO A 32 -8.61 -7.17 -15.31
CA PRO A 32 -7.58 -8.16 -15.60
C PRO A 32 -6.34 -7.44 -16.16
N ILE A 33 -5.14 -7.96 -15.92
CA ILE A 33 -3.92 -7.39 -16.52
C ILE A 33 -4.02 -7.67 -18.03
N VAL A 34 -4.57 -6.71 -18.78
CA VAL A 34 -4.71 -6.80 -20.23
C VAL A 34 -3.51 -6.09 -20.87
N GLY A 35 -2.59 -6.87 -21.43
CA GLY A 35 -1.59 -6.36 -22.37
C GLY A 35 -0.16 -6.85 -22.15
N ASP A 36 0.52 -7.17 -23.25
CA ASP A 36 1.94 -7.59 -23.30
C ASP A 36 2.93 -6.41 -23.16
N ARG A 37 2.44 -5.19 -22.91
CA ARG A 37 3.27 -3.97 -22.86
C ARG A 37 3.04 -3.21 -21.57
N GLU A 38 4.00 -3.41 -20.68
CA GLU A 38 4.08 -2.75 -19.39
C GLU A 38 4.55 -1.30 -19.56
N PRO A 39 3.85 -0.31 -18.98
CA PRO A 39 4.36 1.06 -18.95
C PRO A 39 5.63 1.13 -18.09
N LEU A 40 6.60 1.93 -18.52
CA LEU A 40 7.88 2.15 -17.80
C LEU A 40 7.69 2.72 -16.38
N THR A 41 6.52 3.33 -16.11
CA THR A 41 6.19 3.92 -14.81
C THR A 41 4.75 3.62 -14.39
N VAL A 42 4.52 3.59 -13.09
CA VAL A 42 3.19 3.50 -12.48
C VAL A 42 2.95 4.70 -11.58
N GLY A 43 1.76 5.29 -11.67
CA GLY A 43 1.39 6.42 -10.82
C GLY A 43 1.22 5.95 -9.37
N VAL A 44 2.05 6.47 -8.46
CA VAL A 44 1.97 6.20 -7.02
C VAL A 44 1.58 7.49 -6.29
N TYR A 45 0.68 7.39 -5.32
CA TYR A 45 0.35 8.54 -4.49
C TYR A 45 1.51 8.84 -3.52
N THR A 46 2.16 9.99 -3.72
CA THR A 46 3.17 10.56 -2.83
C THR A 46 2.65 11.90 -2.33
N GLY A 47 2.14 11.92 -1.10
CA GLY A 47 1.38 13.05 -0.57
C GLY A 47 0.10 13.28 -1.35
N CYS A 48 -0.12 14.52 -1.80
CA CYS A 48 -1.27 14.93 -2.61
C CYS A 48 -1.05 14.79 -4.13
N LEU A 49 0.08 14.20 -4.54
CA LEU A 49 0.50 14.12 -5.93
C LEU A 49 0.60 12.66 -6.37
N ILE A 50 0.25 12.39 -7.63
CA ILE A 50 0.55 11.13 -8.28
C ILE A 50 1.92 11.30 -8.92
N VAL A 51 2.93 10.60 -8.40
CA VAL A 51 4.29 10.62 -8.92
C VAL A 51 4.49 9.37 -9.78
N PRO A 52 4.94 9.50 -11.04
CA PRO A 52 5.29 8.35 -11.86
C PRO A 52 6.55 7.69 -11.27
N MET A 53 6.37 6.50 -10.70
CA MET A 53 7.48 5.69 -10.17
C MET A 53 7.87 4.62 -11.18
N PRO A 54 9.15 4.25 -11.32
CA PRO A 54 9.57 3.18 -12.22
C PRO A 54 8.74 1.91 -11.99
N ASN A 55 8.31 1.26 -13.07
CA ASN A 55 7.65 -0.04 -12.99
C ASN A 55 8.71 -1.12 -12.72
N ILE A 56 9.09 -1.24 -11.44
CA ILE A 56 10.11 -2.19 -11.00
C ILE A 56 9.46 -3.58 -10.98
N GLY A 57 10.05 -4.59 -11.66
CA GLY A 57 9.52 -5.96 -11.69
C GLY A 57 9.31 -6.61 -10.31
N VAL A 58 10.00 -6.10 -9.28
CA VAL A 58 9.77 -6.43 -7.86
C VAL A 58 8.33 -6.09 -7.44
N ARG A 59 7.77 -4.95 -7.86
CA ARG A 59 6.37 -4.57 -7.57
C ARG A 59 5.43 -5.62 -8.12
N HIS A 60 5.60 -6.04 -9.38
CA HIS A 60 4.72 -7.03 -10.01
C HIS A 60 4.73 -8.36 -9.24
N LYS A 61 5.92 -8.83 -8.84
CA LYS A 61 6.07 -10.06 -8.04
C LYS A 61 5.35 -9.98 -6.69
N TYR A 62 5.32 -8.81 -6.05
CA TYR A 62 4.77 -8.67 -4.69
C TYR A 62 3.36 -8.07 -4.64
N LEU A 63 2.83 -7.59 -5.77
CA LEU A 63 1.55 -6.86 -5.85
C LEU A 63 0.38 -7.69 -5.34
N LYS A 64 0.23 -8.94 -5.82
CA LYS A 64 -0.80 -9.87 -5.34
C LYS A 64 -0.77 -10.01 -3.83
N TYR A 65 0.42 -10.15 -3.24
CA TYR A 65 0.56 -10.38 -1.80
C TYR A 65 0.33 -9.12 -0.96
N HIS A 66 0.64 -7.94 -1.52
CA HIS A 66 0.27 -6.65 -0.97
C HIS A 66 -1.26 -6.45 -0.98
N ASP A 67 -1.92 -6.80 -2.09
CA ASP A 67 -3.38 -6.75 -2.19
C ASP A 67 -4.06 -7.69 -1.19
N ILE A 68 -3.47 -8.86 -0.93
CA ILE A 68 -3.93 -9.74 0.16
C ILE A 68 -3.83 -9.05 1.53
N HIS A 69 -2.85 -8.16 1.77
CA HIS A 69 -2.79 -7.40 3.02
C HIS A 69 -3.99 -6.44 3.17
N HIS A 70 -4.49 -5.85 2.08
CA HIS A 70 -5.74 -5.07 2.11
C HIS A 70 -6.95 -5.94 2.49
N ILE A 71 -7.03 -7.16 1.96
CA ILE A 71 -8.08 -8.13 2.28
C ILE A 71 -8.01 -8.53 3.77
N LEU A 72 -6.81 -8.83 4.28
CA LEU A 72 -6.63 -9.25 5.67
C LEU A 72 -6.96 -8.16 6.68
N THR A 73 -6.51 -6.94 6.40
CA THR A 73 -6.65 -5.81 7.33
C THR A 73 -7.99 -5.09 7.18
N GLY A 74 -8.65 -5.23 6.02
CA GLY A 74 -9.81 -4.43 5.65
C GLY A 74 -9.49 -3.00 5.22
N TYR A 75 -8.21 -2.61 5.14
CA TYR A 75 -7.82 -1.26 4.73
C TYR A 75 -8.10 -1.02 3.24
N THR A 76 -8.53 0.20 2.91
CA THR A 76 -8.93 0.57 1.54
C THR A 76 -7.72 0.81 0.62
N VAL A 77 -7.89 0.78 -0.70
CA VAL A 77 -6.84 1.18 -1.69
C VAL A 77 -6.73 2.71 -1.89
N GLY A 78 -7.30 3.48 -0.96
CA GLY A 78 -7.22 4.94 -0.98
C GLY A 78 -5.98 5.43 -0.25
N ARG A 79 -5.61 6.70 -0.42
CA ARG A 79 -4.39 7.31 0.17
C ARG A 79 -4.18 7.00 1.67
N ILE A 80 -5.26 7.01 2.46
CA ILE A 80 -5.18 6.66 3.88
C ILE A 80 -4.97 5.15 4.06
N GLY A 81 -5.72 4.32 3.35
CA GLY A 81 -5.61 2.86 3.52
C GLY A 81 -4.32 2.26 2.95
N GLU A 82 -3.75 2.85 1.90
CA GLU A 82 -2.37 2.57 1.46
C GLU A 82 -1.38 2.88 2.60
N GLY A 83 -1.53 4.03 3.26
CA GLY A 83 -0.75 4.38 4.44
C GLY A 83 -0.94 3.40 5.60
N GLU A 84 -2.16 2.93 5.84
CA GLU A 84 -2.45 1.92 6.87
C GLU A 84 -1.79 0.58 6.55
N VAL A 85 -1.89 0.08 5.31
CA VAL A 85 -1.20 -1.14 4.89
C VAL A 85 0.31 -0.96 5.02
N SER A 86 0.87 0.16 4.57
CA SER A 86 2.30 0.41 4.71
C SER A 86 2.77 0.47 6.17
N ALA A 87 2.02 1.12 7.05
CA ALA A 87 2.30 1.14 8.48
C ALA A 87 2.24 -0.28 9.08
N TRP A 88 1.22 -1.05 8.71
CA TRP A 88 1.05 -2.43 9.14
C TRP A 88 2.19 -3.32 8.65
N GLU A 89 2.56 -3.24 7.37
CA GLU A 89 3.65 -4.02 6.77
C GLU A 89 4.99 -3.72 7.45
N LEU A 90 5.31 -2.45 7.68
CA LEU A 90 6.49 -2.06 8.46
C LEU A 90 6.42 -2.64 9.89
N GLY A 91 5.24 -2.64 10.51
CA GLY A 91 4.97 -3.28 11.79
C GLY A 91 5.26 -4.79 11.80
N THR A 92 4.99 -5.49 10.69
CA THR A 92 5.34 -6.92 10.56
C THR A 92 6.85 -7.18 10.42
N GLY A 93 7.66 -6.13 10.17
CA GLY A 93 9.10 -6.21 9.94
C GLY A 93 9.48 -6.26 8.46
N SER A 94 8.60 -5.84 7.53
CA SER A 94 8.83 -5.98 6.09
C SER A 94 10.10 -5.28 5.59
N MET A 95 10.53 -4.19 6.23
CA MET A 95 11.76 -3.46 5.91
C MET A 95 13.01 -4.34 5.99
N PHE A 96 13.09 -5.24 6.98
CA PHE A 96 14.29 -6.07 7.18
C PHE A 96 14.31 -7.27 6.23
N SER A 97 13.15 -7.87 5.97
CA SER A 97 13.02 -9.00 5.04
C SER A 97 13.04 -8.57 3.57
N HIS A 98 12.50 -7.38 3.26
CA HIS A 98 12.30 -6.87 1.90
C HIS A 98 12.50 -5.34 1.85
N PRO A 99 13.75 -4.85 1.90
CA PRO A 99 14.05 -3.41 2.01
C PRO A 99 13.43 -2.54 0.92
N ILE A 100 13.35 -3.03 -0.32
CA ILE A 100 12.75 -2.29 -1.45
C ILE A 100 11.26 -2.01 -1.17
N LEU A 101 10.51 -3.02 -0.70
CA LEU A 101 9.10 -2.85 -0.33
C LEU A 101 8.96 -1.96 0.91
N GLY A 102 9.89 -2.10 1.86
CA GLY A 102 9.99 -1.22 3.02
C GLY A 102 10.13 0.26 2.64
N ILE A 103 10.99 0.59 1.67
CA ILE A 103 11.15 1.96 1.18
C ILE A 103 9.87 2.46 0.49
N MET A 104 9.22 1.61 -0.32
CA MET A 104 7.92 1.96 -0.93
C MET A 104 6.86 2.27 0.15
N ASN A 105 6.85 1.51 1.24
CA ASN A 105 5.97 1.74 2.38
C ASN A 105 6.22 3.09 3.07
N LEU A 106 7.46 3.61 3.10
CA LEU A 106 7.73 4.92 3.69
C LEU A 106 7.03 6.06 2.94
N ILE A 107 6.88 5.93 1.61
CA ILE A 107 6.19 6.92 0.78
C ILE A 107 4.71 6.98 1.11
N ALA A 108 4.03 5.83 1.13
CA ALA A 108 2.61 5.74 1.47
C ALA A 108 2.36 6.05 2.95
N LEU A 109 3.22 5.60 3.86
CA LEU A 109 3.20 5.97 5.29
C LEU A 109 3.27 7.48 5.47
N SER A 110 4.15 8.18 4.74
CA SER A 110 4.26 9.64 4.85
C SER A 110 2.92 10.31 4.55
N THR A 111 2.26 9.88 3.48
CA THR A 111 0.95 10.40 3.06
C THR A 111 -0.12 10.11 4.09
N GLY A 112 -0.20 8.86 4.56
CA GLY A 112 -1.17 8.44 5.55
C GLY A 112 -0.97 9.14 6.90
N PHE A 113 0.27 9.39 7.32
CA PHE A 113 0.58 10.02 8.59
C PHE A 113 0.16 11.48 8.67
N PHE A 114 0.34 12.26 7.59
CA PHE A 114 -0.14 13.63 7.54
C PHE A 114 -1.67 13.75 7.48
N LEU A 115 -2.35 12.76 6.90
CA LEU A 115 -3.81 12.76 6.80
C LEU A 115 -4.48 12.21 8.06
N GLU A 116 -4.00 11.08 8.58
CA GLU A 116 -4.64 10.29 9.65
C GLU A 116 -3.61 9.60 10.55
N PRO A 117 -2.85 10.34 11.38
CA PRO A 117 -1.71 9.79 12.15
C PRO A 117 -2.14 8.71 13.16
N LYS A 118 -3.32 8.86 13.77
CA LYS A 118 -3.86 7.88 14.73
C LYS A 118 -4.10 6.53 14.07
N ARG A 119 -4.57 6.51 12.81
CA ARG A 119 -4.81 5.28 12.06
C ARG A 119 -3.49 4.59 11.69
N MET A 120 -2.45 5.35 11.32
CA MET A 120 -1.12 4.80 11.06
C MET A 120 -0.53 4.12 12.31
N LEU A 121 -0.66 4.75 13.47
CA LEU A 121 -0.21 4.19 14.76
C LEU A 121 -0.93 2.89 15.10
N GLN A 122 -2.25 2.85 14.89
CA GLN A 122 -3.06 1.65 15.10
C GLN A 122 -2.67 0.53 14.14
N ALA A 123 -2.46 0.86 12.86
CA ALA A 123 -2.07 -0.09 11.85
C ALA A 123 -0.67 -0.67 12.11
N TYR A 124 0.30 0.16 12.50
CA TYR A 124 1.63 -0.30 12.93
C TYR A 124 1.53 -1.25 14.13
N LYS A 125 0.76 -0.88 15.16
CA LYS A 125 0.53 -1.71 16.36
C LYS A 125 -0.12 -3.06 16.00
N LEU A 126 -1.06 -3.08 15.05
CA LEU A 126 -1.63 -4.31 14.53
C LEU A 126 -0.57 -5.15 13.81
N GLY A 127 0.27 -4.51 12.99
CA GLY A 127 1.39 -5.14 12.28
C GLY A 127 2.38 -5.83 13.21
N LEU A 128 2.67 -5.25 14.37
CA LEU A 128 3.53 -5.87 15.40
C LEU A 128 3.04 -7.24 15.86
N LYS A 129 1.72 -7.47 15.79
CA LYS A 129 1.07 -8.72 16.18
C LYS A 129 0.78 -9.65 15.00
N SER A 130 1.10 -9.22 13.78
CA SER A 130 0.79 -9.92 12.53
C SER A 130 2.04 -10.42 11.81
N SER A 131 1.85 -11.17 10.73
CA SER A 131 2.87 -11.54 9.76
C SER A 131 2.46 -11.13 8.34
N ASN A 132 3.43 -10.72 7.52
CA ASN A 132 3.21 -10.38 6.11
C ASN A 132 3.30 -11.63 5.21
N ASN A 133 3.10 -11.41 3.91
CA ASN A 133 3.04 -12.44 2.87
C ASN A 133 4.22 -12.39 1.89
N TYR A 134 5.34 -11.74 2.24
CA TYR A 134 6.42 -11.51 1.27
C TYR A 134 7.46 -12.62 1.20
N ASP A 135 7.64 -13.39 2.28
CA ASP A 135 8.61 -14.49 2.28
C ASP A 135 8.24 -15.61 1.28
N LEU A 136 9.25 -16.26 0.70
CA LEU A 136 9.05 -17.25 -0.36
C LEU A 136 8.15 -18.42 0.07
N LYS A 137 8.30 -18.91 1.30
CA LYS A 137 7.55 -20.06 1.81
C LYS A 137 6.07 -19.72 1.92
N THR A 138 5.75 -18.56 2.51
CA THR A 138 4.37 -18.07 2.61
C THR A 138 3.77 -17.88 1.23
N ARG A 139 4.50 -17.29 0.29
CA ARG A 139 3.99 -17.06 -1.07
C ARG A 139 3.62 -18.34 -1.80
N ILE A 140 4.53 -19.33 -1.81
CA ILE A 140 4.26 -20.64 -2.41
C ILE A 140 3.04 -21.30 -1.76
N TRP A 141 2.96 -21.24 -0.43
CA TRP A 141 1.84 -21.84 0.30
C TRP A 141 0.52 -21.14 0.01
N LEU A 142 0.49 -19.81 -0.07
CA LEU A 142 -0.70 -19.04 -0.43
C LEU A 142 -1.16 -19.39 -1.84
N ASP A 143 -0.23 -19.46 -2.80
CA ASP A 143 -0.56 -19.79 -4.18
C ASP A 143 -1.10 -21.21 -4.32
N SER A 144 -0.62 -22.18 -3.53
CA SER A 144 -1.09 -23.56 -3.59
C SER A 144 -2.39 -23.84 -2.84
N HIS A 145 -2.79 -22.99 -1.88
CA HIS A 145 -4.00 -23.19 -1.07
C HIS A 145 -5.07 -22.13 -1.35
N ALA A 146 -4.90 -21.26 -2.35
CA ALA A 146 -5.76 -20.10 -2.54
C ALA A 146 -7.25 -20.45 -2.80
N ASP A 147 -7.52 -21.63 -3.35
CA ASP A 147 -8.88 -22.13 -3.60
C ASP A 147 -9.48 -22.90 -2.41
N GLU A 148 -8.68 -23.20 -1.39
CA GLU A 148 -9.08 -24.03 -0.25
C GLU A 148 -9.18 -23.19 1.03
N ILE A 149 -8.21 -22.30 1.26
CA ILE A 149 -8.16 -21.52 2.50
C ILE A 149 -9.22 -20.42 2.51
N THR A 150 -9.99 -20.39 3.59
CA THR A 150 -10.98 -19.35 3.82
C THR A 150 -10.35 -18.06 4.34
N ILE A 151 -11.01 -16.93 4.14
CA ILE A 151 -10.59 -15.64 4.72
C ILE A 151 -10.51 -15.72 6.25
N ARG A 152 -11.45 -16.40 6.90
CA ARG A 152 -11.41 -16.60 8.35
C ARG A 152 -10.14 -17.29 8.81
N GLU A 153 -9.77 -18.41 8.18
CA GLU A 153 -8.57 -19.17 8.53
C GLU A 153 -7.31 -18.34 8.27
N LEU A 154 -7.23 -17.66 7.13
CA LEU A 154 -6.06 -16.84 6.80
C LEU A 154 -5.89 -15.67 7.77
N VAL A 155 -6.99 -15.03 8.18
CA VAL A 155 -6.98 -13.98 9.22
C VAL A 155 -6.47 -14.54 10.55
N GLN A 156 -6.92 -15.72 10.97
CA GLN A 156 -6.42 -16.35 12.21
C GLN A 156 -4.93 -16.69 12.15
N LEU A 157 -4.43 -17.11 10.98
CA LEU A 157 -3.02 -17.46 10.78
C LEU A 157 -2.09 -16.24 10.71
N LYS A 158 -2.56 -15.13 10.13
CA LYS A 158 -1.70 -13.99 9.76
C LYS A 158 -1.96 -12.70 10.55
N LEU A 159 -3.20 -12.44 10.98
CA LEU A 159 -3.60 -11.18 11.60
C LEU A 159 -3.65 -11.31 13.12
N ALA A 160 -2.89 -10.46 13.83
CA ALA A 160 -2.89 -10.39 15.29
C ALA A 160 -2.62 -11.73 16.03
N HIS A 161 -2.03 -12.72 15.36
CA HIS A 161 -1.80 -14.06 15.90
C HIS A 161 -0.69 -14.13 16.95
N LYS A 162 0.19 -13.12 17.04
CA LYS A 162 1.34 -13.12 17.96
C LYS A 162 0.89 -12.71 19.37
N PRO A 163 1.07 -13.57 20.40
CA PRO A 163 0.61 -13.29 21.76
C PRO A 163 1.48 -12.25 22.48
N LYS A 164 2.76 -12.15 22.11
CA LYS A 164 3.73 -11.21 22.69
C LYS A 164 4.53 -10.54 21.58
N ILE A 165 4.89 -9.28 21.81
CA ILE A 165 5.74 -8.51 20.90
C ILE A 165 7.16 -8.54 21.46
N PHE A 166 8.08 -9.12 20.70
CA PHE A 166 9.50 -9.15 21.07
C PHE A 166 10.08 -7.73 21.08
N LEU A 167 10.81 -7.38 22.15
CA LEU A 167 11.45 -6.08 22.36
C LEU A 167 10.53 -4.88 22.03
N HIS A 168 9.33 -4.88 22.64
CA HIS A 168 8.25 -3.92 22.34
C HIS A 168 8.69 -2.45 22.30
N TRP A 169 9.56 -2.00 23.21
CA TRP A 169 10.03 -0.61 23.22
C TRP A 169 10.92 -0.27 22.01
N LEU A 170 11.78 -1.21 21.57
CA LEU A 170 12.60 -1.03 20.36
C LEU A 170 11.74 -0.92 19.10
N ARG A 171 10.60 -1.63 19.05
CA ARG A 171 9.66 -1.51 17.93
C ARG A 171 9.10 -0.08 17.80
N TRP A 172 8.91 0.64 18.91
CA TRP A 172 8.49 2.04 18.85
C TRP A 172 9.62 2.98 18.41
N ILE A 173 10.86 2.68 18.76
CA ILE A 173 12.03 3.41 18.23
C ILE A 173 12.16 3.18 16.73
N GLU A 174 12.02 1.93 16.27
CA GLU A 174 11.98 1.58 14.86
C GLU A 174 10.88 2.35 14.12
N PHE A 175 9.68 2.44 14.68
CA PHE A 175 8.61 3.23 14.08
C PHE A 175 8.93 4.72 14.03
N ALA A 176 9.55 5.28 15.06
CA ALA A 176 10.00 6.68 15.05
C ALA A 176 11.03 6.92 13.94
N VAL A 177 11.95 5.99 13.70
CA VAL A 177 12.90 6.04 12.57
C VAL A 177 12.17 5.99 11.23
N TYR A 178 11.19 5.10 11.07
CA TYR A 178 10.37 5.04 9.85
C TYR A 178 9.60 6.33 9.60
N LEU A 179 8.98 6.91 10.63
CA LEU A 179 8.28 8.19 10.50
C LEU A 179 9.23 9.32 10.12
N SER A 180 10.41 9.36 10.72
CA SER A 180 11.43 10.38 10.42
C SER A 180 11.89 10.28 8.96
N ALA A 181 12.16 9.06 8.48
CA ALA A 181 12.50 8.81 7.09
C ALA A 181 11.35 9.12 6.13
N ALA A 182 10.11 8.74 6.48
CA ALA A 182 8.91 9.02 5.70
C ALA A 182 8.68 10.54 5.55
N ILE A 183 8.84 11.31 6.63
CA ILE A 183 8.72 12.78 6.60
C ILE A 183 9.83 13.40 5.73
N LEU A 184 11.07 12.88 5.83
CA LEU A 184 12.18 13.36 5.00
C LEU A 184 11.92 13.09 3.50
N ILE A 185 11.47 11.89 3.15
CA ILE A 185 11.08 11.54 1.77
C ILE A 185 9.97 12.47 1.29
N HIS A 186 8.96 12.70 2.12
CA HIS A 186 7.86 13.62 1.81
C HIS A 186 8.35 15.04 1.55
N ALA A 187 9.26 15.54 2.40
CA ALA A 187 9.84 16.86 2.25
C ALA A 187 10.66 16.98 0.95
N ILE A 188 11.48 15.97 0.64
CA ILE A 188 12.34 15.98 -0.56
C ILE A 188 11.54 15.78 -1.85
N VAL A 189 10.44 15.02 -1.83
CA VAL A 189 9.68 14.71 -3.05
C VAL A 189 8.49 15.66 -3.24
N VAL A 190 7.67 15.84 -2.21
CA VAL A 190 6.40 16.56 -2.32
C VAL A 190 6.62 18.07 -2.33
N ILE A 191 7.54 18.61 -1.52
CA ILE A 191 7.75 20.06 -1.48
C ILE A 191 8.29 20.57 -2.83
N PRO A 192 9.35 19.99 -3.44
CA PRO A 192 9.79 20.41 -4.76
C PRO A 192 8.71 20.24 -5.83
N ALA A 193 7.94 19.16 -5.78
CA ALA A 193 6.86 18.95 -6.75
C ALA A 193 5.71 19.97 -6.60
N LEU A 194 5.39 20.40 -5.37
CA LEU A 194 4.44 21.47 -5.11
C LEU A 194 4.98 22.84 -5.55
N ILE A 195 6.25 23.13 -5.28
CA ILE A 195 6.90 24.37 -5.74
C ILE A 195 6.89 24.42 -7.27
N LEU A 196 7.34 23.35 -7.93
CA LEU A 196 7.32 23.23 -9.39
C LEU A 196 5.90 23.48 -9.92
N ARG A 197 4.88 22.85 -9.30
CA ARG A 197 3.49 23.06 -9.66
C ARG A 197 3.10 24.54 -9.57
N ILE A 198 3.33 25.20 -8.44
CA ILE A 198 2.97 26.62 -8.23
C ILE A 198 3.70 27.51 -9.23
N VAL A 199 5.00 27.30 -9.42
CA VAL A 199 5.81 28.06 -10.38
C VAL A 199 5.31 27.87 -11.81
N SER A 200 4.97 26.65 -12.21
CA SER A 200 4.37 26.38 -13.53
C SER A 200 3.03 27.08 -13.71
N TYR A 201 2.13 27.05 -12.71
CA TYR A 201 0.87 27.80 -12.77
C TYR A 201 1.09 29.30 -12.94
N LEU A 202 2.05 29.87 -12.21
CA LEU A 202 2.36 31.30 -12.25
C LEU A 202 3.01 31.72 -13.58
N LEU A 203 3.83 30.86 -14.19
CA LEU A 203 4.59 31.18 -15.42
C LEU A 203 3.82 30.86 -16.71
N ALA A 204 3.04 29.78 -16.73
CA ALA A 204 2.45 29.25 -17.95
C ALA A 204 0.93 29.41 -18.04
N GLY A 205 0.26 29.89 -16.99
CA GLY A 205 -1.21 29.97 -16.92
C GLY A 205 -1.91 28.60 -16.84
N GLU A 206 -1.20 27.51 -17.12
CA GLU A 206 -1.63 26.13 -17.02
C GLU A 206 -0.60 25.30 -16.22
N PRO A 207 -1.04 24.33 -15.40
CA PRO A 207 -0.12 23.43 -14.71
C PRO A 207 0.71 22.65 -15.74
N PHE A 208 2.04 22.68 -15.63
CA PHE A 208 2.94 21.81 -16.40
C PHE A 208 2.61 20.31 -16.24
N ILE A 209 1.91 19.93 -15.16
CA ILE A 209 1.38 18.58 -14.95
C ILE A 209 0.22 18.24 -15.90
N GLU A 210 -0.49 19.17 -16.53
CA GLU A 210 -1.44 18.79 -17.60
C GLU A 210 -0.75 18.30 -18.88
N ILE A 211 0.50 18.72 -19.11
CA ILE A 211 1.34 18.21 -20.19
C ILE A 211 1.89 16.80 -19.86
N ILE A 212 2.02 16.47 -18.56
CA ILE A 212 2.57 15.19 -18.08
C ILE A 212 1.48 14.26 -17.51
N LYS A 213 0.22 14.73 -17.41
CA LYS A 213 -0.92 13.87 -17.09
C LYS A 213 -0.95 12.82 -18.21
N PRO A 214 -0.80 11.52 -17.90
CA PRO A 214 -1.16 10.53 -18.90
C PRO A 214 -2.60 10.82 -19.29
N ALA A 215 -2.87 10.81 -20.60
CA ALA A 215 -4.24 10.83 -21.10
C ALA A 215 -5.06 9.88 -20.23
N LYS A 216 -6.22 10.35 -19.78
CA LYS A 216 -7.17 9.63 -18.93
C LYS A 216 -7.07 8.13 -19.25
N ARG A 217 -6.55 7.32 -18.30
CA ARG A 217 -6.30 5.89 -18.52
C ARG A 217 -7.54 5.25 -19.14
N SER A 218 -7.43 4.90 -20.42
CA SER A 218 -8.49 4.24 -21.20
C SER A 218 -8.32 2.72 -21.23
N ASP A 219 -7.31 2.21 -20.53
CA ASP A 219 -6.95 0.81 -20.34
C ASP A 219 -7.71 0.14 -19.18
N LEU A 220 -8.59 0.87 -18.50
CA LEU A 220 -9.54 0.34 -17.53
C LEU A 220 -10.97 0.46 -18.09
N TYR A 221 -11.23 -0.34 -19.12
CA TYR A 221 -12.55 -0.86 -19.46
C TYR A 221 -12.42 -2.37 -19.63
#